data_AF-A0A519EY73-F1
#
_entry.id   AF-A0A519EY73-F1
#
_cell.length_a   1.000
_cell.length_b   1.000
_cell.length_c   1.000
_cell.angle_alpha   90.00
_cell.angle_beta   90.00
_cell.angle_gamma   90.00
#
_symmetry.space_group_name_H-M   'P 1'
#
loop_
_entity.id
_entity.type
_entity.pdbx_description
1 polymer ?
#
loop_
_entity_poly.entity_id
_entity_poly.type
_entity_poly.pdbx_seq_one_letter_code
_entity_poly.pdbx_strand_id
1 'polypeptide(L)'
;MNSILRQTVLTTLLTLAAAGASASGNHAGGHETDQAVGKPGVAAKVTRTIEVDMTDAMRFTPAEIQVKQGETVRFVVKNSGKIKHELVLGTEKELKEHYEVMKKNPEMEHDEPSMVTLA
;
A
#
# COMPACT_ATOMS: atom_id res chain seq x y z
N MET A 1 -71.62 -27.07 -9.60
CA MET A 1 -70.31 -26.70 -9.01
C MET A 1 -69.43 -27.93 -9.08
N ASN A 2 -68.26 -27.80 -9.72
CA ASN A 2 -67.06 -28.65 -9.68
C ASN A 2 -66.40 -28.64 -11.07
N SER A 3 -65.41 -27.78 -11.26
CA SER A 3 -64.44 -27.90 -12.35
C SER A 3 -63.16 -28.45 -11.77
N ILE A 4 -62.78 -29.61 -12.29
CA ILE A 4 -61.51 -30.29 -12.09
C ILE A 4 -60.55 -29.67 -13.11
N LEU A 5 -59.40 -29.12 -12.71
CA LEU A 5 -58.12 -29.35 -13.41
C LEU A 5 -56.92 -28.56 -12.84
N ARG A 6 -55.79 -29.27 -12.89
CA ARG A 6 -54.40 -28.82 -13.08
C ARG A 6 -53.56 -28.51 -11.83
N GLN A 7 -52.80 -29.55 -11.47
CA GLN A 7 -51.50 -29.50 -10.83
C GLN A 7 -50.58 -28.46 -11.49
N THR A 8 -49.89 -27.65 -10.70
CA THR A 8 -48.47 -27.34 -10.95
C THR A 8 -47.80 -27.08 -9.61
N VAL A 9 -46.81 -27.91 -9.29
CA VAL A 9 -45.94 -27.84 -8.12
C VAL A 9 -45.03 -26.63 -8.27
N LEU A 10 -44.92 -25.79 -7.24
CA LEU A 10 -43.87 -24.78 -7.16
C LEU A 10 -43.19 -24.89 -5.79
N THR A 11 -42.11 -25.68 -5.76
CA THR A 11 -41.19 -25.82 -4.63
C THR A 11 -40.36 -24.55 -4.49
N THR A 12 -40.64 -23.75 -3.46
CA THR A 12 -39.78 -22.63 -3.05
C THR A 12 -38.58 -23.16 -2.27
N LEU A 13 -37.40 -23.09 -2.91
CA LEU A 13 -36.11 -23.46 -2.35
C LEU A 13 -35.64 -22.37 -1.38
N LEU A 14 -35.42 -22.72 -0.12
CA LEU A 14 -34.84 -21.86 0.91
C LEU A 14 -33.31 -21.87 0.77
N THR A 15 -32.72 -20.82 0.22
CA THR A 15 -31.25 -20.62 0.21
C THR A 15 -30.87 -19.56 1.23
N LEU A 16 -30.43 -20.02 2.40
CA LEU A 16 -29.73 -19.21 3.40
C LEU A 16 -28.25 -19.15 3.01
N ALA A 17 -27.84 -18.10 2.31
CA ALA A 17 -26.44 -17.81 2.06
C ALA A 17 -25.99 -16.68 2.99
N ALA A 18 -25.23 -17.04 4.03
CA ALA A 18 -24.51 -16.11 4.89
C ALA A 18 -23.43 -15.40 4.06
N ALA A 19 -23.72 -14.16 3.65
CA ALA A 19 -22.75 -13.32 2.96
C ALA A 19 -21.93 -12.52 3.98
N GLY A 20 -20.67 -12.94 4.14
CA GLY A 20 -19.51 -12.09 4.46
C GLY A 20 -19.55 -11.32 5.78
N ALA A 21 -18.85 -11.85 6.79
CA ALA A 21 -18.30 -10.99 7.83
C ALA A 21 -17.30 -10.02 7.15
N SER A 22 -17.66 -8.75 7.08
CA SER A 22 -16.75 -7.67 6.71
C SER A 22 -15.71 -7.53 7.82
N ALA A 23 -14.58 -8.23 7.69
CA ALA A 23 -13.38 -7.86 8.41
C ALA A 23 -12.89 -6.52 7.84
N SER A 24 -13.46 -5.42 8.32
CA SER A 24 -12.84 -4.11 8.19
C SER A 24 -11.57 -4.15 9.03
N GLY A 25 -10.45 -4.53 8.40
CA GLY A 25 -9.13 -4.37 8.98
C GLY A 25 -8.93 -2.89 9.27
N ASN A 26 -9.16 -2.51 10.52
CA ASN A 26 -8.92 -1.16 11.01
C ASN A 26 -7.41 -1.03 11.16
N HIS A 27 -6.68 -0.83 10.06
CA HIS A 27 -5.27 -0.48 10.08
C HIS A 27 -5.14 0.92 10.69
N ALA A 28 -5.15 0.97 12.02
CA ALA A 28 -4.77 2.12 12.83
C ALA A 28 -3.25 2.36 12.76
N GLY A 29 -2.72 2.39 11.54
CA GLY A 29 -1.33 2.67 11.21
C GLY A 29 -1.19 3.83 10.22
N GLY A 30 -2.30 4.48 9.83
CA GLY A 30 -2.27 5.77 9.15
C GLY A 30 -1.72 6.83 10.09
N HIS A 31 -0.41 6.81 10.32
CA HIS A 31 0.32 7.95 10.83
C HIS A 31 0.04 9.10 9.89
N GLU A 32 -0.17 10.29 10.43
CA GLU A 32 -0.33 11.51 9.64
C GLU A 32 1.03 11.90 9.03
N THR A 33 1.49 11.07 8.09
CA THR A 33 2.78 11.15 7.39
C THR A 33 2.84 12.36 6.46
N ASP A 34 1.67 12.88 6.05
CA ASP A 34 1.51 13.87 5.00
C ASP A 34 2.12 15.25 5.30
N GLN A 35 2.49 15.55 6.55
CA GLN A 35 2.98 16.89 6.90
C GLN A 35 4.50 16.98 7.07
N ALA A 36 5.15 15.96 7.63
CA ALA A 36 6.56 16.06 8.00
C ALA A 36 7.51 15.86 6.81
N VAL A 37 7.18 14.93 5.90
CA VAL A 37 7.99 14.63 4.70
C VAL A 37 7.33 15.09 3.39
N GLY A 38 6.20 15.79 3.50
CA GLY A 38 5.39 16.24 2.37
C GLY A 38 4.25 15.29 2.05
N LYS A 39 3.60 15.49 0.90
CA LYS A 39 2.39 14.80 0.49
C LYS A 39 2.52 14.24 -0.94
N PRO A 40 1.66 13.30 -1.36
CA PRO A 40 1.64 12.82 -2.73
C PRO A 40 1.62 13.95 -3.77
N GLY A 41 2.54 13.85 -4.74
CA GLY A 41 2.75 14.86 -5.76
C GLY A 41 1.72 14.83 -6.90
N VAL A 42 1.49 15.98 -7.54
CA VAL A 42 0.69 16.05 -8.78
C VAL A 42 1.62 15.88 -9.98
N ALA A 43 1.40 14.88 -10.83
CA ALA A 43 2.31 14.54 -11.93
C ALA A 43 2.62 15.72 -12.88
N ALA A 44 1.64 16.60 -13.13
CA ALA A 44 1.81 17.79 -13.96
C ALA A 44 2.67 18.90 -13.31
N LYS A 45 2.93 18.82 -12.00
CA LYS A 45 3.75 19.77 -11.23
C LYS A 45 5.18 19.29 -11.00
N VAL A 46 5.55 18.12 -11.53
CA VAL A 46 6.90 17.56 -11.35
C VAL A 46 7.93 18.51 -11.93
N THR A 47 8.90 18.88 -11.10
CA THR A 47 9.98 19.82 -11.46
C THR A 47 11.27 19.10 -11.85
N ARG A 48 11.51 17.90 -11.29
CA ARG A 48 12.58 16.99 -11.72
C ARG A 48 12.29 15.54 -11.32
N THR A 49 13.03 14.65 -11.96
CA THR A 49 13.06 13.22 -11.66
C THR A 49 14.37 12.88 -10.97
N ILE A 50 14.32 12.03 -9.94
CA ILE A 50 15.48 11.49 -9.25
C ILE A 50 15.44 9.97 -9.37
N GLU A 51 16.49 9.39 -9.92
CA GLU A 51 16.68 7.95 -9.95
C GLU A 51 17.27 7.48 -8.62
N VAL A 52 16.69 6.42 -8.07
CA VAL A 52 17.15 5.78 -6.84
C VAL A 52 17.38 4.30 -7.13
N ASP A 53 18.62 3.84 -6.98
CA ASP A 53 18.98 2.44 -7.15
C ASP A 53 19.19 1.77 -5.78
N MET A 54 18.63 0.58 -5.64
CA MET A 54 18.75 -0.31 -4.48
C MET A 54 19.53 -1.55 -4.88
N THR A 55 20.47 -1.96 -4.03
CA THR A 55 21.27 -3.16 -4.25
C THR A 55 21.32 -4.00 -2.98
N ASP A 56 21.75 -5.25 -3.10
CA ASP A 56 21.89 -6.18 -1.97
C ASP A 56 22.96 -5.73 -0.94
N ALA A 57 23.68 -4.63 -1.20
CA ALA A 57 24.51 -3.96 -0.21
C ALA A 57 23.69 -3.19 0.85
N MET A 58 22.35 -3.18 0.76
CA MET A 58 21.43 -2.50 1.67
C MET A 58 21.73 -1.00 1.77
N ARG A 59 21.93 -0.35 0.62
CA ARG A 59 22.19 1.09 0.48
C ARG A 59 21.42 1.64 -0.71
N PHE A 60 20.93 2.87 -0.56
CA PHE A 60 20.37 3.67 -1.65
C PHE A 60 21.47 4.42 -2.38
N THR A 61 21.36 4.50 -3.70
CA THR A 61 22.17 5.40 -4.54
C THR A 61 21.24 6.34 -5.29
N PRO A 62 21.34 7.68 -5.10
CA PRO A 62 22.27 8.37 -4.20
C PRO A 62 21.94 8.16 -2.72
N ALA A 63 22.94 8.35 -1.85
CA ALA A 63 22.78 8.23 -0.40
C ALA A 63 22.15 9.47 0.27
N GLU A 64 22.14 10.60 -0.43
CA GLU A 64 21.57 11.86 0.05
C GLU A 64 20.82 12.54 -1.10
N ILE A 65 19.62 13.05 -0.78
CA ILE A 65 18.77 13.79 -1.71
C ILE A 65 18.31 15.08 -1.02
N GLN A 66 18.69 16.22 -1.58
CA GLN A 66 18.24 17.52 -1.10
C GLN A 66 17.09 18.01 -1.97
N VAL A 67 15.97 18.35 -1.33
CA VAL A 67 14.77 18.90 -1.97
C VAL A 67 14.44 20.28 -1.41
N LYS A 68 13.72 21.09 -2.19
CA LYS A 68 13.24 22.40 -1.77
C LYS A 68 11.80 22.33 -1.28
N GLN A 69 11.44 23.17 -0.31
CA GLN A 69 10.06 23.28 0.12
C GLN A 69 9.15 23.67 -1.07
N GLY A 70 8.03 22.96 -1.24
CA GLY A 70 7.09 23.17 -2.35
C GLY A 70 7.49 22.49 -3.66
N GLU A 71 8.66 21.83 -3.71
CA GLU A 71 9.08 21.05 -4.87
C GLU A 71 8.21 19.79 -5.02
N THR A 72 7.77 19.50 -6.25
CA THR A 72 7.23 18.18 -6.59
C THR A 72 8.31 17.39 -7.33
N VAL A 73 8.78 16.33 -6.70
CA VAL A 73 9.83 15.43 -7.22
C VAL A 73 9.21 14.12 -7.63
N ARG A 74 9.65 13.56 -8.77
CA ARG A 74 9.34 12.18 -9.15
C ARG A 74 10.52 11.28 -8.81
N PHE A 75 10.30 10.28 -7.98
CA PHE A 75 11.29 9.23 -7.76
C PHE A 75 11.07 8.11 -8.78
N VAL A 76 12.13 7.71 -9.47
CA VAL A 76 12.16 6.47 -10.28
C VAL A 76 13.05 5.51 -9.52
N VAL A 77 12.44 4.50 -8.94
CA VAL A 77 13.13 3.54 -8.08
C VAL A 77 13.45 2.29 -8.88
N LYS A 78 14.68 1.81 -8.75
CA LYS A 78 15.18 0.60 -9.38
C LYS A 78 15.73 -0.34 -8.31
N ASN A 79 15.45 -1.63 -8.47
CA ASN A 79 16.16 -2.68 -7.76
C ASN A 79 17.18 -3.33 -8.72
N SER A 80 18.47 -3.13 -8.47
CA SER A 80 19.56 -3.82 -9.17
C SER A 80 20.11 -5.00 -8.38
N GLY A 81 19.50 -5.32 -7.23
CA GLY A 81 19.78 -6.48 -6.40
C GLY A 81 19.02 -7.74 -6.82
N LYS A 82 19.11 -8.78 -5.98
CA LYS A 82 18.39 -10.05 -6.15
C LYS A 82 17.35 -10.29 -5.05
N ILE A 83 17.40 -9.53 -3.97
CA ILE A 83 16.41 -9.59 -2.91
C ILE A 83 15.38 -8.48 -3.10
N LYS A 84 14.20 -8.69 -2.53
CA LYS A 84 13.15 -7.66 -2.46
C LYS A 84 13.66 -6.50 -1.61
N HIS A 85 13.51 -5.28 -2.13
CA HIS A 85 13.84 -4.05 -1.42
C HIS A 85 12.64 -3.12 -1.35
N GLU A 86 12.63 -2.26 -0.34
CA GLU A 86 11.58 -1.30 -0.07
C GLU A 86 12.20 0.08 0.16
N LEU A 87 11.61 1.11 -0.45
CA LEU A 87 11.90 2.51 -0.18
C LEU A 87 10.70 3.10 0.56
N VAL A 88 10.94 3.71 1.73
CA VAL A 88 9.93 4.40 2.54
C VAL A 88 10.37 5.84 2.78
N LEU A 89 9.47 6.80 2.58
CA LEU A 89 9.68 8.20 2.93
C LEU A 89 9.03 8.49 4.29
N GLY A 90 9.83 8.94 5.25
CA GLY A 90 9.38 9.27 6.60
C GLY A 90 10.44 10.03 7.40
N THR A 91 10.08 10.56 8.55
CA THR A 91 11.03 11.13 9.50
C THR A 91 11.92 10.03 10.11
N GLU A 92 13.06 10.41 10.66
CA GLU A 92 13.96 9.43 11.32
C GLU A 92 13.25 8.61 12.41
N LYS A 93 12.33 9.23 13.14
CA LYS A 93 11.54 8.55 14.18
C LYS A 93 10.62 7.49 13.56
N GLU A 94 9.85 7.86 12.53
CA GLU A 94 8.92 6.95 11.86
C GLU A 94 9.66 5.78 11.20
N LEU A 95 10.79 6.03 10.54
CA LEU A 95 11.58 4.97 9.91
C LEU A 95 12.16 3.99 10.93
N LYS A 96 12.53 4.47 12.14
CA LYS A 96 12.95 3.58 13.24
C LYS A 96 11.79 2.74 13.76
N GLU A 97 10.60 3.32 13.91
CA GLU A 97 9.40 2.60 14.32
C GLU A 97 9.01 1.54 13.28
N HIS A 98 9.00 1.92 12.00
CA HIS A 98 8.80 1.02 10.85
C HIS A 98 9.73 -0.18 10.89
N TYR A 99 11.04 0.07 11.09
CA TYR A 99 12.05 -0.98 11.18
C TYR A 99 11.78 -1.96 12.33
N GLU A 100 11.38 -1.47 13.51
CA GLU A 100 11.07 -2.33 14.65
C GLU A 100 9.79 -3.16 14.43
N VAL A 101 8.81 -2.64 13.70
CA VAL A 101 7.62 -3.41 13.29
C VAL A 101 8.02 -4.51 12.30
N MET A 102 8.79 -4.18 11.26
CA MET A 102 9.24 -5.15 10.25
C MET A 102 10.14 -6.23 10.84
N LYS A 103 10.98 -5.89 11.81
CA LYS A 103 11.81 -6.88 12.52
C LYS A 103 10.98 -7.93 13.26
N LYS A 104 9.80 -7.54 13.78
CA LYS A 104 8.88 -8.45 14.46
C LYS A 104 8.03 -9.24 13.48
N ASN A 105 7.68 -8.63 12.33
CA ASN A 105 6.76 -9.18 11.35
C ASN A 105 7.35 -9.10 9.92
N PRO A 106 8.44 -9.82 9.61
CA PRO A 106 9.17 -9.65 8.36
C PRO A 106 8.41 -10.10 7.11
N GLU A 107 7.36 -10.92 7.28
CA GLU A 107 6.51 -11.41 6.18
C GLU A 107 5.22 -10.58 6.01
N MET A 108 5.06 -9.49 6.77
CA MET A 108 3.86 -8.65 6.70
C MET A 108 3.88 -7.79 5.44
N GLU A 109 2.92 -8.00 4.55
CA GLU A 109 2.63 -7.05 3.47
C GLU A 109 1.97 -5.80 4.05
N HIS A 110 2.47 -4.65 3.64
CA HIS A 110 1.96 -3.34 3.99
C HIS A 110 2.21 -2.39 2.81
N ASP A 111 1.27 -1.46 2.61
CA ASP A 111 1.29 -0.51 1.49
C ASP A 111 0.81 0.85 2.00
N GLU A 112 1.57 1.89 1.69
CA GLU A 112 1.38 3.27 2.12
C GLU A 112 1.71 4.22 0.95
N PRO A 113 1.10 5.41 0.87
CA PRO A 113 1.38 6.34 -0.23
C PRO A 113 2.86 6.77 -0.35
N SER A 114 3.62 6.66 0.73
CA SER A 114 5.03 7.03 0.85
C SER A 114 6.00 5.86 0.68
N MET A 115 5.52 4.67 0.30
CA MET A 115 6.37 3.48 0.13
C MET A 115 6.30 2.88 -1.28
N VAL A 116 7.37 2.19 -1.67
CA VAL A 116 7.41 1.35 -2.87
C VAL A 116 8.31 0.15 -2.65
N THR A 117 7.81 -1.02 -3.04
CA THR A 117 8.51 -2.30 -2.89
C THR A 117 8.75 -2.92 -4.26
N LEU A 118 9.99 -3.29 -4.53
CA LEU A 118 10.43 -3.88 -5.80
C LEU A 118 11.12 -5.22 -5.56
N ALA A 119 10.78 -6.20 -6.40
CA ALA A 119 11.41 -7.52 -6.41
C ALA A 119 12.74 -7.52 -7.17
#